data_AF-F4L4V0-F1
#
_entry.id   AF-F4L4V0-F1
#
_cell.length_a   1.000
_cell.length_b   1.000
_cell.length_c   1.000
_cell.angle_alpha   90.00
_cell.angle_beta   90.00
_cell.angle_gamma   90.00
#
_symmetry.space_group_name_H-M   'P 1'
#
loop_
_entity.id
_entity.type
_entity.pdbx_description
1 polymer ?
#
loop_
_entity_poly.entity_id
_entity_poly.type
_entity_poly.pdbx_seq_one_letter_code
_entity_poly.pdbx_strand_id
1 'polypeptide(L)'
;MLKNTLLILALALAYYLLPQFLPWWSVAIPALVFGYFASNNLLAFSQAGTVLTLVWGVLAFIQNAGNAGLLAGKMGALFGGMSDLQLVLITAALGGLIGGLFGLTGHALKQVIAK
;
A
#
# COMPACT_ATOMS: atom_id res chain seq x y z
N MET A 1 0.41 -21.66 -8.58
CA MET A 1 1.48 -20.65 -8.41
C MET A 1 1.30 -19.46 -9.36
N LEU A 2 1.16 -19.68 -10.67
CA LEU A 2 0.96 -18.61 -11.67
C LEU A 2 -0.19 -17.63 -11.38
N LYS A 3 -1.35 -18.15 -10.93
CA LYS A 3 -2.52 -17.32 -10.55
C LYS A 3 -2.20 -16.28 -9.47
N ASN A 4 -1.48 -16.67 -8.42
CA ASN A 4 -1.14 -15.72 -7.34
C ASN A 4 -0.13 -14.68 -7.81
N THR A 5 0.83 -15.06 -8.65
CA THR A 5 1.79 -14.11 -9.23
C THR A 5 1.08 -13.05 -10.07
N LEU A 6 0.13 -13.44 -10.93
CA LEU A 6 -0.65 -12.49 -11.73
C LEU A 6 -1.48 -11.53 -10.86
N LEU A 7 -2.10 -12.03 -9.77
CA LEU A 7 -2.84 -11.18 -8.83
C LEU A 7 -1.93 -10.16 -8.14
N ILE A 8 -0.72 -10.57 -7.74
CA ILE A 8 0.27 -9.67 -7.11
C ILE A 8 0.73 -8.59 -8.10
N LEU A 9 1.01 -8.96 -9.35
CA LEU A 9 1.40 -7.99 -10.38
C LEU A 9 0.28 -7.00 -10.70
N ALA A 10 -0.96 -7.48 -10.81
CA ALA A 10 -2.12 -6.62 -11.01
C ALA A 10 -2.33 -5.67 -9.81
N LEU A 11 -2.15 -6.17 -8.58
CA LEU A 11 -2.24 -5.37 -7.37
C LEU A 11 -1.17 -4.27 -7.35
N ALA A 12 0.09 -4.62 -7.63
CA ALA A 12 1.19 -3.67 -7.70
C ALA A 12 0.93 -2.56 -8.73
N LEU A 13 0.44 -2.95 -9.92
CA LEU A 13 0.08 -2.02 -10.98
C LEU A 13 -1.07 -1.09 -10.54
N ALA A 14 -2.10 -1.62 -9.87
CA ALA A 14 -3.22 -0.83 -9.37
C ALA A 14 -2.78 0.16 -8.27
N TYR A 15 -1.94 -0.26 -7.33
CA TYR A 15 -1.38 0.62 -6.30
C TYR A 15 -0.50 1.73 -6.86
N TYR A 16 0.20 1.47 -7.98
CA TYR A 16 0.98 2.50 -8.66
C TYR A 16 0.09 3.48 -9.43
N LEU A 17 -0.86 2.97 -10.24
CA LEU A 17 -1.64 3.78 -11.18
C LEU A 17 -2.80 4.54 -10.54
N LEU A 18 -3.59 3.92 -9.65
CA LEU A 18 -4.82 4.54 -9.16
C LEU A 18 -4.57 5.88 -8.45
N PRO A 19 -3.59 6.01 -7.53
CA PRO A 19 -3.33 7.28 -6.86
C PRO A 19 -2.85 8.42 -7.78
N GLN A 20 -2.49 8.13 -9.04
CA GLN A 20 -2.11 9.16 -10.01
C GLN A 20 -3.33 9.90 -10.58
N PHE A 21 -4.51 9.27 -10.54
CA PHE A 21 -5.75 9.79 -11.13
C PHE A 21 -6.89 9.93 -10.12
N LEU A 22 -6.81 9.20 -9.01
CA LEU A 22 -7.79 9.18 -7.94
C LEU A 22 -7.14 9.59 -6.62
N PRO A 23 -7.93 10.00 -5.61
CA PRO A 23 -7.39 10.25 -4.28
C PRO A 23 -6.70 9.01 -3.70
N TRP A 24 -5.70 9.22 -2.85
CA TRP A 24 -4.85 8.15 -2.29
C TRP A 24 -5.61 6.98 -1.63
N TRP A 25 -6.82 7.21 -1.09
CA TRP A 25 -7.65 6.17 -0.47
C TRP A 25 -8.17 5.13 -1.48
N SER A 26 -8.04 5.39 -2.79
CA SER A 26 -8.44 4.46 -3.85
C SER A 26 -7.70 3.11 -3.80
N VAL A 27 -6.53 3.04 -3.15
CA VAL A 27 -5.76 1.79 -2.97
C VAL A 27 -6.51 0.76 -2.13
N ALA A 28 -7.50 1.16 -1.33
CA ALA A 28 -8.32 0.24 -0.55
C ALA A 28 -9.07 -0.79 -1.42
N ILE A 29 -9.56 -0.36 -2.59
CA ILE A 29 -10.37 -1.19 -3.48
C ILE A 29 -9.59 -2.38 -4.06
N PRO A 30 -8.44 -2.21 -4.73
CA PRO A 30 -7.67 -3.35 -5.23
C PRO A 30 -7.11 -4.23 -4.10
N ALA A 31 -6.78 -3.67 -2.93
CA ALA A 31 -6.39 -4.44 -1.75
C ALA A 31 -7.51 -5.40 -1.30
N LEU A 32 -8.75 -4.91 -1.23
CA LEU A 32 -9.94 -5.69 -0.90
C LEU A 32 -10.20 -6.77 -1.95
N VAL A 33 -10.16 -6.42 -3.24
CA VAL A 33 -10.35 -7.39 -4.33
C VAL A 33 -9.28 -8.48 -4.28
N PHE A 34 -8.01 -8.13 -4.07
CA PHE A 34 -6.93 -9.10 -3.88
C PHE A 34 -7.21 -10.02 -2.69
N GLY A 35 -7.57 -9.44 -1.55
CA GLY A 35 -7.91 -10.17 -0.32
C GLY A 35 -9.04 -11.18 -0.51
N TYR A 36 -10.06 -10.83 -1.30
CA TYR A 36 -11.17 -11.72 -1.63
C TYR A 36 -10.70 -13.01 -2.34
N PHE A 37 -9.65 -12.94 -3.16
CA PHE A 37 -9.09 -14.11 -3.83
C PHE A 37 -7.96 -14.80 -3.04
N ALA A 38 -7.52 -14.22 -1.93
CA ALA A 38 -6.47 -14.80 -1.10
C ALA A 38 -6.93 -16.12 -0.45
N SER A 39 -5.99 -17.06 -0.28
CA SER A 39 -6.29 -18.39 0.25
C SER A 39 -6.43 -18.41 1.78
N ASN A 40 -5.79 -17.47 2.50
CA ASN A 40 -5.90 -17.34 3.95
C ASN A 40 -5.63 -15.89 4.41
N ASN A 41 -5.98 -15.61 5.67
CA ASN A 41 -5.78 -14.29 6.32
C ASN A 41 -4.32 -13.81 6.25
N LEU A 42 -3.35 -14.70 6.51
CA LEU A 42 -1.94 -14.33 6.54
C LEU A 42 -1.47 -13.82 5.17
N LEU A 43 -1.82 -14.52 4.08
CA LEU A 43 -1.49 -14.10 2.72
C LEU A 43 -2.27 -12.87 2.29
N ALA A 44 -3.54 -12.75 2.69
CA ALA A 44 -4.35 -11.56 2.41
C ALA A 44 -3.71 -10.30 3.01
N PHE A 45 -3.28 -10.36 4.27
CA PHE A 45 -2.59 -9.24 4.94
C PHE A 45 -1.19 -9.02 4.39
N SER A 46 -0.34 -10.06 4.46
CA SER A 46 1.09 -9.91 4.21
C SER A 46 1.39 -9.55 2.76
N GLN A 47 0.70 -10.15 1.78
CA GLN A 47 0.95 -9.86 0.37
C GLN A 47 0.39 -8.49 -0.01
N ALA A 48 -0.86 -8.18 0.36
CA ALA A 48 -1.44 -6.88 0.02
C ALA A 48 -0.72 -5.73 0.72
N GLY A 49 -0.30 -5.92 1.96
CA GLY A 49 0.50 -4.97 2.73
C GLY A 49 1.90 -4.80 2.14
N THR A 50 2.66 -5.88 1.96
CA THR A 50 4.04 -5.81 1.44
C THR A 50 4.10 -5.13 0.08
N VAL A 51 3.16 -5.44 -0.82
CA VAL A 51 3.11 -4.82 -2.14
C VAL A 51 2.87 -3.31 -2.01
N LEU A 52 1.96 -2.87 -1.13
CA LEU A 52 1.72 -1.42 -0.94
C LEU A 52 2.90 -0.73 -0.25
N THR A 53 3.51 -1.35 0.76
CA THR A 53 4.74 -0.86 1.41
C THR A 53 5.83 -0.58 0.39
N LEU A 54 6.06 -1.53 -0.53
CA LEU A 54 7.09 -1.39 -1.56
C LEU A 54 6.73 -0.32 -2.57
N VAL A 55 5.50 -0.34 -3.10
CA VAL A 55 5.06 0.64 -4.11
C VAL A 55 5.10 2.06 -3.53
N TRP A 56 4.47 2.31 -2.38
CA TRP A 56 4.48 3.63 -1.75
C TRP A 56 5.85 4.02 -1.23
N GLY A 57 6.62 3.10 -0.65
CA GLY A 57 7.98 3.38 -0.17
C GLY A 57 8.90 3.82 -1.31
N VAL A 58 8.88 3.12 -2.44
CA VAL A 58 9.66 3.49 -3.64
C VAL A 58 9.17 4.82 -4.21
N LEU A 59 7.86 5.03 -4.35
CA LEU A 59 7.32 6.28 -4.87
C LEU A 59 7.62 7.48 -3.97
N ALA A 60 7.48 7.33 -2.66
CA ALA A 60 7.79 8.36 -1.69
C ALA A 60 9.29 8.69 -1.72
N PHE A 61 10.15 7.66 -1.82
CA PHE A 61 11.59 7.85 -1.95
C PHE A 61 11.96 8.62 -3.24
N ILE A 62 11.42 8.22 -4.40
CA ILE A 62 11.67 8.90 -5.68
C ILE A 62 11.23 10.36 -5.61
N GLN A 63 10.03 10.62 -5.08
CA GLN A 63 9.50 11.98 -4.95
C GLN A 63 10.36 12.82 -3.99
N ASN A 64 10.77 12.25 -2.86
CA ASN A 64 11.63 12.91 -1.89
C ASN A 64 12.99 13.28 -2.50
N ALA A 65 13.65 12.32 -3.14
CA ALA A 65 14.94 12.52 -3.80
C ALA A 65 14.84 13.55 -4.94
N GLY A 66 13.74 13.55 -5.70
CA GLY A 66 13.50 14.49 -6.80
C GLY A 66 13.43 15.97 -6.40
N ASN A 67 13.23 16.28 -5.11
CA ASN A 67 13.29 17.65 -4.59
C ASN A 67 14.31 17.81 -3.44
N ALA A 68 15.29 16.91 -3.33
CA ALA A 68 16.31 16.91 -2.28
C ALA A 68 15.73 16.99 -0.85
N GLY A 69 14.58 16.34 -0.62
CA GLY A 69 13.95 16.27 0.70
C GLY A 69 13.25 17.55 1.16
N LEU A 70 13.17 18.60 0.33
CA LEU A 70 12.64 19.90 0.72
C LEU A 70 11.19 19.82 1.21
N LEU A 71 10.31 19.13 0.48
CA LEU A 71 8.89 19.06 0.82
C LEU A 71 8.65 18.23 2.08
N ALA A 72 9.26 17.05 2.17
CA ALA A 72 9.16 16.21 3.35
C ALA A 72 9.79 16.90 4.57
N GLY A 73 10.94 17.57 4.42
CA GLY A 73 11.56 18.35 5.50
C GLY A 73 10.67 19.45 6.06
N LYS A 74 9.90 20.15 5.22
CA LYS A 74 8.88 21.12 5.68
C LYS A 74 7.79 20.45 6.52
N MET A 75 7.31 19.29 6.10
CA MET A 75 6.35 18.52 6.89
C MET A 75 6.99 18.03 8.20
N GLY A 76 8.26 17.60 8.15
CA GLY A 76 9.02 17.12 9.29
C GLY A 76 9.14 18.16 10.40
N ALA A 77 9.34 19.43 10.03
CA ALA A 77 9.33 20.55 10.96
C ALA A 77 7.98 20.71 11.71
N LEU A 78 6.86 20.40 11.06
CA LEU A 78 5.53 20.40 11.68
C LEU A 78 5.32 19.16 12.57
N PHE A 79 5.96 18.04 12.25
CA PHE A 79 5.86 16.78 12.98
C PHE A 79 7.01 16.58 13.98
N GLY A 80 7.38 17.62 14.72
CA GLY A 80 8.38 17.52 15.79
C GLY A 80 9.83 17.39 15.33
N GLY A 81 10.15 17.90 14.14
CA GLY A 81 11.51 17.89 13.59
C GLY A 81 11.93 16.56 12.98
N MET A 82 10.98 15.74 12.51
CA MET A 82 11.30 14.51 11.79
C MET A 82 12.12 14.79 10.54
N SER A 83 13.05 13.89 10.21
CA SER A 83 13.77 13.94 8.94
C SER A 83 12.86 13.57 7.77
N ASP A 84 13.26 14.02 6.58
CA ASP A 84 12.61 13.66 5.32
C ASP A 84 12.54 12.14 5.11
N LEU A 85 13.64 11.43 5.42
CA LEU A 85 13.70 9.96 5.33
C LEU A 85 12.76 9.28 6.33
N GLN A 86 12.62 9.81 7.55
CA GLN A 86 11.66 9.27 8.53
C GLN A 86 10.23 9.33 7.98
N LEU A 87 9.87 10.43 7.32
CA LEU A 87 8.54 10.55 6.71
C LEU A 87 8.35 9.58 5.54
N VAL A 88 9.36 9.35 4.71
CA VAL A 88 9.31 8.32 3.65
C VAL A 88 9.06 6.93 4.24
N LEU A 89 9.75 6.57 5.32
CA LEU A 89 9.56 5.28 6.00
C LEU A 89 8.18 5.17 6.64
N ILE A 90 7.66 6.26 7.22
CA ILE A 90 6.29 6.31 7.76
C ILE A 90 5.28 6.11 6.63
N THR A 91 5.45 6.76 5.47
CA THR A 91 4.57 6.54 4.30
C THR A 91 4.58 5.08 3.86
N ALA A 92 5.75 4.44 3.78
CA ALA A 92 5.86 3.02 3.44
C ALA A 92 5.12 2.13 4.47
N ALA A 93 5.34 2.39 5.78
CA ALA A 93 4.71 1.64 6.85
C ALA A 93 3.17 1.79 6.87
N LEU A 94 2.67 3.01 6.66
CA LEU A 94 1.25 3.28 6.51
C LEU A 94 0.67 2.56 5.30
N GLY A 95 1.38 2.55 4.17
CA GLY A 95 1.01 1.74 3.01
C GLY A 95 0.85 0.26 3.37
N GLY A 96 1.81 -0.31 4.10
CA GLY A 96 1.72 -1.70 4.56
C GLY A 96 0.51 -1.99 5.43
N LEU A 97 0.22 -1.13 6.40
CA LEU A 97 -0.94 -1.26 7.26
C LEU A 97 -2.26 -1.14 6.48
N ILE A 98 -2.38 -0.13 5.63
CA ILE A 98 -3.57 0.11 4.80
C ILE A 98 -3.80 -1.10 3.88
N GLY A 99 -2.80 -1.49 3.10
CA GLY A 99 -2.90 -2.60 2.15
C GLY A 99 -3.23 -3.91 2.84
N GLY A 100 -2.58 -4.19 3.98
CA GLY A 100 -2.83 -5.40 4.76
C GLY A 100 -4.23 -5.44 5.37
N LEU A 101 -4.69 -4.35 5.99
CA LEU A 101 -6.01 -4.29 6.61
C LEU A 101 -7.14 -4.44 5.57
N PHE A 102 -7.06 -3.74 4.43
CA PHE A 102 -8.06 -3.91 3.37
C PHE A 102 -7.98 -5.30 2.70
N GLY A 103 -6.78 -5.88 2.60
CA GLY A 103 -6.61 -7.28 2.21
C GLY A 103 -7.34 -8.24 3.15
N LEU A 104 -7.21 -8.07 4.47
CA LEU A 104 -7.96 -8.86 5.45
C LEU A 104 -9.46 -8.66 5.32
N THR A 105 -9.92 -7.41 5.15
CA THR A 105 -11.35 -7.12 4.93
C THR A 105 -11.89 -7.85 3.69
N GLY A 106 -11.13 -7.89 2.60
CA GLY A 106 -11.48 -8.65 1.40
C GLY A 106 -11.61 -10.14 1.66
N HIS A 107 -10.68 -10.72 2.43
CA HIS A 107 -10.76 -12.14 2.78
C HIS A 107 -11.94 -12.44 3.72
N ALA A 108 -12.22 -11.57 4.69
CA ALA A 108 -13.38 -11.68 5.56
C ALA A 108 -14.69 -11.61 4.74
N LEU A 109 -14.77 -10.73 3.74
CA LEU A 109 -15.91 -10.64 2.84
C LEU A 109 -16.18 -11.96 2.11
N LYS A 110 -15.14 -12.62 1.59
CA LYS A 110 -15.25 -13.96 1.00
C LYS A 110 -15.86 -14.96 2.00
N GLN A 111 -15.42 -14.95 3.26
CA GLN A 111 -15.94 -15.88 4.28
C GLN A 111 -17.40 -15.63 4.65
N VAL A 112 -17.89 -14.40 4.50
CA VAL A 112 -19.30 -14.06 4.75
C VAL A 112 -20.19 -14.44 3.56
N ILE A 113 -19.72 -14.17 2.33
CA ILE A 113 -20.51 -14.39 1.11
C ILE A 113 -20.48 -15.84 0.64
N ALA A 114 -19.33 -16.53 0.76
CA ALA A 114 -19.14 -17.89 0.26
C ALA A 114 -19.53 -18.97 1.30
N LYS A 115 -20.38 -18.62 2.27
CA LYS A 115 -21.12 -19.60 3.08
C LYS A 115 -22.22 -20.22 2.24
#